data_AF-A0A1F4QVZ1-F1
#
_entry.id   AF-A0A1F4QVZ1-F1
#
_cell.length_a   1.000
_cell.length_b   1.000
_cell.length_c   1.000
_cell.angle_alpha   90.00
_cell.angle_beta   90.00
_cell.angle_gamma   90.00
#
_symmetry.space_group_name_H-M   'P 1'
#
loop_
_entity.id
_entity.type
_entity.pdbx_description
1 polymer ?
#
loop_
_entity_poly.entity_id
_entity_poly.type
_entity_poly.pdbx_seq_one_letter_code
_entity_poly.pdbx_strand_id
1 'polypeptide(L)'
;MDIINMPNYPERWLIPIKEIRQHLKGVRIKDWDRKKNVIIERELESKEINKLILHWKDMVMYGKQHFKNAFTPGIMCDRPYLIVSAVKDSHICDFCKVFHHKVIRSGEPYAAQFFPPFHLGCRCTMYTLSERELKRDKLVESWPDIELPDLFQAPVCIL
;
A
#
# COMPACT_ATOMS: atom_id res chain seq x y z
N MET A 1 11.01 19.65 24.49
CA MET A 1 10.90 18.63 23.43
C MET A 1 9.66 17.85 23.74
N ASP A 2 8.56 18.15 23.05
CA ASP A 2 7.33 17.40 23.22
C ASP A 2 7.59 15.95 22.82
N ILE A 3 7.15 15.02 23.67
CA ILE A 3 7.23 13.59 23.39
C ILE A 3 6.26 13.35 22.22
N ILE A 4 6.79 13.27 21.00
CA ILE A 4 6.01 12.84 19.84
C ILE A 4 5.66 11.37 20.11
N ASN A 5 4.43 11.13 20.58
CA ASN A 5 3.92 9.78 20.74
C ASN A 5 3.89 9.13 19.35
N MET A 6 4.55 7.99 19.23
CA MET A 6 4.57 7.22 17.98
C MET A 6 3.12 6.78 17.67
N PRO A 7 2.59 7.07 16.47
CA PRO A 7 1.27 6.58 16.08
C PRO A 7 1.24 5.05 16.06
N ASN A 8 0.06 4.46 16.18
CA ASN A 8 -0.12 3.03 15.98
C ASN A 8 -0.21 2.71 14.49
N TYR A 9 0.25 1.52 14.11
CA TYR A 9 0.02 1.00 12.76
C TYR A 9 -1.50 0.86 12.51
N PRO A 10 -2.04 1.29 11.35
CA PRO A 10 -3.47 1.32 11.14
C PRO A 10 -4.14 -0.05 11.34
N GLU A 11 -5.12 -0.11 12.25
CA GLU A 11 -5.84 -1.34 12.59
C GLU A 11 -6.62 -1.92 11.41
N ARG A 12 -7.03 -1.07 10.45
CA ARG A 12 -7.71 -1.49 9.20
C ARG A 12 -6.92 -2.50 8.38
N TRP A 13 -5.61 -2.64 8.61
CA TRP A 13 -4.75 -3.61 7.94
C TRP A 13 -4.63 -4.93 8.72
N LEU A 14 -5.22 -5.03 9.90
CA LEU A 14 -5.17 -6.20 10.79
C LEU A 14 -6.41 -7.08 10.64
N ILE A 15 -6.85 -7.28 9.40
CA ILE A 15 -8.08 -8.03 9.12
C ILE A 15 -7.85 -9.54 9.27
N PRO A 16 -8.75 -10.28 9.94
CA PRO A 16 -8.69 -11.73 10.02
C PRO A 16 -8.70 -12.39 8.63
N ILE A 17 -7.83 -13.40 8.44
CA ILE A 17 -7.70 -14.12 7.17
C ILE A 17 -9.04 -14.73 6.70
N LYS A 18 -9.89 -15.14 7.64
CA LYS A 18 -11.22 -15.70 7.34
C LYS A 18 -12.08 -14.69 6.58
N GLU A 19 -12.04 -13.43 6.98
CA GLU A 19 -12.80 -12.34 6.37
C GLU A 19 -12.24 -11.98 4.99
N ILE A 20 -10.91 -11.94 4.84
CA ILE A 20 -10.25 -11.74 3.54
C ILE A 20 -10.65 -12.85 2.57
N ARG A 21 -10.60 -14.11 3.02
CA ARG A 21 -11.00 -15.25 2.19
C ARG A 21 -12.47 -15.18 1.80
N GLN A 22 -13.35 -14.75 2.71
CA GLN A 22 -14.78 -14.61 2.41
C GLN A 22 -15.03 -13.53 1.36
N HIS A 23 -14.34 -12.39 1.44
CA HIS A 23 -14.45 -11.32 0.45
C HIS A 23 -13.91 -11.69 -0.93
N LEU A 24 -12.84 -12.49 -0.99
CA LEU A 24 -12.25 -12.91 -2.26
C LEU A 24 -13.05 -14.01 -2.98
N LYS A 25 -14.02 -14.65 -2.30
CA LYS A 25 -14.90 -15.63 -2.96
C LYS A 25 -15.85 -14.93 -3.92
N GLY A 26 -15.89 -15.40 -5.17
CA GLY A 26 -16.75 -14.85 -6.21
C GLY A 26 -16.22 -13.55 -6.84
N VAL A 27 -15.05 -13.07 -6.42
CA VAL A 27 -14.38 -11.95 -7.11
C VAL A 27 -14.01 -12.39 -8.51
N ARG A 28 -14.47 -11.62 -9.50
CA ARG A 28 -14.17 -11.84 -10.91
C ARG A 28 -12.98 -10.99 -11.34
N ILE A 29 -12.09 -11.61 -12.11
CA ILE A 29 -10.91 -10.98 -12.69
C ILE A 29 -10.94 -11.10 -14.21
N LYS A 30 -10.31 -10.13 -14.88
CA LYS A 30 -9.99 -10.21 -16.30
C LYS A 30 -8.67 -10.95 -16.46
N ASP A 31 -8.68 -12.06 -17.18
CA ASP A 31 -7.51 -12.90 -17.44
C ASP A 31 -7.34 -13.13 -18.94
N TRP A 32 -6.10 -13.35 -19.38
CA TRP A 32 -5.82 -13.60 -20.79
C TRP A 32 -5.79 -15.10 -21.08
N ASP A 33 -6.80 -15.58 -21.82
CA ASP A 33 -6.82 -16.95 -22.34
C ASP A 33 -5.84 -17.06 -23.50
N ARG A 34 -4.64 -17.58 -23.23
CA ARG A 34 -3.58 -17.76 -24.24
C ARG A 34 -3.99 -18.65 -25.41
N LYS A 35 -4.89 -19.62 -25.20
CA LYS A 35 -5.31 -20.55 -26.26
C LYS A 35 -6.25 -19.88 -27.23
N LYS A 36 -7.16 -19.06 -26.71
CA LYS A 36 -8.14 -18.33 -27.51
C LYS A 36 -7.65 -16.94 -27.94
N ASN A 37 -6.53 -16.49 -27.37
CA ASN A 37 -5.97 -15.15 -27.54
C ASN A 37 -6.99 -14.03 -27.26
N VAL A 38 -7.78 -14.18 -26.19
CA VAL A 38 -8.81 -13.21 -25.77
C VAL A 38 -8.76 -12.96 -24.27
N ILE A 39 -9.24 -11.80 -23.84
CA ILE A 39 -9.47 -11.52 -22.42
C ILE A 39 -10.80 -12.15 -22.02
N ILE A 40 -10.76 -13.02 -21.02
CA ILE A 40 -11.93 -13.63 -20.40
C ILE A 40 -12.16 -13.05 -19.02
N GLU A 41 -13.40 -13.12 -18.54
CA GLU A 41 -13.73 -12.77 -17.16
C GLU A 41 -14.07 -14.04 -16.39
N ARG A 42 -13.27 -14.37 -15.37
CA ARG A 42 -13.43 -15.57 -14.56
C ARG A 42 -13.32 -15.26 -13.08
N GLU A 43 -13.85 -16.14 -12.24
CA GLU A 43 -13.68 -16.04 -10.79
C GLU A 43 -12.25 -16.41 -10.38
N LEU A 44 -11.80 -15.82 -9.26
CA LEU A 44 -10.56 -16.21 -8.61
C LEU A 44 -10.63 -17.66 -8.12
N GLU A 45 -9.63 -18.43 -8.48
CA GLU A 45 -9.47 -19.79 -7.98
C GLU A 45 -8.92 -19.79 -6.54
N SER A 46 -9.24 -20.85 -5.78
CA SER A 46 -8.73 -21.03 -4.40
C SER A 46 -7.20 -20.88 -4.29
N LYS A 47 -6.44 -21.31 -5.31
CA LYS A 47 -4.98 -21.17 -5.36
C LYS A 47 -4.54 -19.70 -5.43
N GLU A 48 -5.27 -18.86 -6.16
CA GLU A 48 -4.98 -17.44 -6.34
C GLU A 48 -5.38 -16.65 -5.10
N ILE A 49 -6.53 -17.00 -4.51
CA ILE A 49 -6.96 -16.46 -3.22
C ILE A 49 -5.90 -16.73 -2.15
N ASN A 50 -5.35 -17.95 -2.10
CA ASN A 50 -4.30 -18.29 -1.14
C ASN A 50 -3.01 -17.50 -1.38
N LYS A 51 -2.62 -17.27 -2.64
CA LYS A 51 -1.46 -16.42 -2.99
C LYS A 51 -1.68 -14.97 -2.54
N LEU A 52 -2.86 -14.39 -2.80
CA LEU A 52 -3.19 -13.04 -2.36
C LEU A 52 -3.18 -12.91 -0.83
N ILE A 53 -3.70 -13.92 -0.12
CA ILE A 53 -3.66 -13.96 1.36
C ILE A 53 -2.22 -14.03 1.87
N LEU A 54 -1.36 -14.85 1.25
CA LEU A 54 0.04 -14.96 1.65
C LEU A 54 0.77 -13.62 1.44
N HIS A 55 0.64 -13.06 0.24
CA HIS A 55 1.21 -11.74 -0.09
C HIS A 55 0.71 -10.64 0.85
N TRP A 56 -0.59 -10.64 1.17
CA TRP A 56 -1.16 -9.71 2.14
C TRP A 56 -0.47 -9.78 3.50
N LYS A 57 -0.25 -10.99 4.04
CA LYS A 57 0.45 -11.17 5.31
C LYS A 57 1.86 -10.60 5.26
N ASP A 58 2.59 -10.91 4.18
CA ASP A 58 3.96 -10.44 4.00
C ASP A 58 4.01 -8.91 3.94
N MET A 59 3.08 -8.30 3.20
CA MET A 59 2.98 -6.84 3.10
C MET A 59 2.57 -6.18 4.41
N VAL A 60 1.68 -6.77 5.20
CA VAL A 60 1.32 -6.24 6.53
C VAL A 60 2.51 -6.35 7.50
N MET A 61 3.24 -7.47 7.49
CA MET A 61 4.44 -7.62 8.33
C MET A 61 5.54 -6.63 7.92
N TYR A 62 5.81 -6.52 6.62
CA TYR A 62 6.77 -5.57 6.08
C TYR A 62 6.36 -4.12 6.39
N GLY A 63 5.08 -3.79 6.16
CA GLY A 63 4.51 -2.48 6.44
C GLY A 63 4.66 -2.08 7.91
N LYS A 64 4.37 -2.98 8.85
CA LYS A 64 4.58 -2.74 10.30
C LYS A 64 6.03 -2.39 10.64
N GLN A 65 6.99 -3.13 10.09
CA GLN A 65 8.41 -2.89 10.36
C GLN A 65 8.85 -1.53 9.80
N HIS A 66 8.45 -1.22 8.57
CA HIS A 66 8.77 0.06 7.93
C HIS A 66 8.08 1.24 8.61
N PHE A 67 6.85 1.07 9.07
CA PHE A 67 6.11 2.06 9.84
C PHE A 67 6.84 2.40 11.14
N LYS A 68 7.23 1.38 11.92
CA LYS A 68 7.97 1.59 13.17
C LYS A 68 9.24 2.41 12.94
N ASN A 69 9.98 2.09 11.88
CA ASN A 69 11.18 2.83 11.52
C ASN A 69 10.84 4.27 11.10
N ALA A 70 9.84 4.45 10.23
CA ALA A 70 9.46 5.74 9.69
C ALA A 70 8.97 6.74 10.76
N PHE A 71 8.28 6.25 11.79
CA PHE A 71 7.70 7.06 12.88
C PHE A 71 8.51 7.02 14.18
N THR A 72 9.74 6.48 14.15
CA THR A 72 10.65 6.61 15.29
C THR A 72 11.06 8.10 15.43
N PRO A 73 10.96 8.72 16.61
CA PRO A 73 11.19 10.17 16.76
C PRO A 73 12.50 10.69 16.17
N GLY A 74 13.62 9.99 16.38
CA GLY A 74 14.91 10.37 15.79
C GLY A 74 14.90 10.33 14.26
N ILE A 75 14.25 9.33 13.67
CA ILE A 75 14.11 9.21 12.22
C ILE A 75 13.18 10.30 11.67
N MET A 76 12.08 10.62 12.36
CA MET A 76 11.20 11.71 11.95
C MET A 76 11.89 13.07 11.96
N CYS A 77 12.80 13.30 12.91
CA CYS A 77 13.61 14.52 12.94
C CYS A 77 14.60 14.58 11.75
N ASP A 78 15.33 13.49 11.49
CA ASP A 78 16.37 13.45 10.46
C ASP A 78 15.81 13.31 9.04
N ARG A 79 14.65 12.65 8.92
CA ARG A 79 13.99 12.26 7.68
C ARG A 79 12.49 12.53 7.76
N PRO A 80 12.07 13.80 7.78
CA PRO A 80 10.70 14.21 8.08
C PRO A 80 9.69 13.95 6.96
N TYR A 81 10.13 13.39 5.82
CA TYR A 81 9.28 13.13 4.67
C TYR A 81 9.11 11.64 4.43
N LEU A 82 7.98 11.28 3.87
CA LEU A 82 7.63 9.94 3.43
C LEU A 82 7.32 9.99 1.95
N ILE A 83 7.85 9.06 1.17
CA ILE A 83 7.57 8.92 -0.25
C ILE A 83 7.07 7.52 -0.55
N VAL A 84 6.03 7.44 -1.38
CA VAL A 84 5.48 6.17 -1.84
C VAL A 84 6.19 5.72 -3.11
N SER A 85 6.69 4.48 -3.11
CA SER A 85 7.16 3.78 -4.29
C SER A 85 6.21 2.65 -4.65
N ALA A 86 5.79 2.63 -5.90
CA ALA A 86 4.82 1.70 -6.44
C ALA A 86 5.51 0.91 -7.54
N VAL A 87 5.39 -0.42 -7.51
CA VAL A 87 5.96 -1.28 -8.56
C VAL A 87 5.13 -1.08 -9.83
N LYS A 88 5.59 -0.19 -10.73
CA LYS A 88 4.90 0.24 -11.96
C LYS A 88 4.88 -0.86 -13.06
N ASP A 89 4.42 -2.05 -12.73
CA ASP A 89 4.24 -3.15 -13.68
C ASP A 89 2.77 -3.35 -14.07
N SER A 90 2.46 -4.40 -14.84
CA SER A 90 1.08 -4.70 -15.26
C SER A 90 0.16 -5.16 -14.13
N HIS A 91 0.71 -5.46 -12.95
CA HIS A 91 0.01 -6.05 -11.81
C HIS A 91 -0.46 -4.99 -10.80
N ILE A 92 -0.15 -3.72 -11.04
CA ILE A 92 -0.57 -2.60 -10.21
C ILE A 92 -1.84 -1.93 -10.76
N CYS A 93 -2.84 -1.75 -9.89
CA CYS A 93 -4.07 -1.04 -10.24
C CYS A 93 -3.82 0.47 -10.38
N ASP A 94 -4.71 1.16 -11.10
CA ASP A 94 -4.56 2.60 -11.34
C ASP A 94 -4.61 3.43 -10.05
N PHE A 95 -5.36 2.97 -9.04
CA PHE A 95 -5.38 3.58 -7.71
C PHE A 95 -3.96 3.67 -7.11
N CYS A 96 -3.22 2.56 -7.08
CA CYS A 96 -1.85 2.55 -6.55
C CYS A 96 -0.88 3.43 -7.37
N LYS A 97 -1.09 3.55 -8.69
CA LYS A 97 -0.22 4.37 -9.55
C LYS A 97 -0.27 5.85 -9.19
N VAL A 98 -1.42 6.35 -8.73
CA VAL A 98 -1.59 7.77 -8.37
C VAL A 98 -0.70 8.18 -7.21
N PHE A 99 -0.41 7.26 -6.29
CA PHE A 99 0.44 7.53 -5.13
C PHE A 99 1.94 7.51 -5.44
N HIS A 100 2.36 7.01 -6.60
CA HIS A 100 3.77 6.90 -6.90
C HIS A 100 4.48 8.26 -6.86
N HIS A 101 5.58 8.35 -6.12
CA HIS A 101 6.36 9.56 -5.86
C HIS A 101 5.59 10.69 -5.16
N LYS A 102 4.44 10.38 -4.55
CA LYS A 102 3.77 11.32 -3.65
C LYS A 102 4.53 11.40 -2.35
N VAL A 103 4.71 12.63 -1.89
CA VAL A 103 5.54 12.97 -0.74
C VAL A 103 4.68 13.67 0.30
N ILE A 104 4.73 13.17 1.52
CA ILE A 104 4.04 13.75 2.67
C ILE A 104 4.99 13.90 3.83
N ARG A 105 4.69 14.85 4.71
CA ARG A 105 5.42 14.97 5.97
C ARG A 105 4.97 13.88 6.94
N SER A 106 5.91 13.25 7.63
CA SER A 106 5.61 12.20 8.61
C SER A 106 4.82 12.72 9.82
N GLY A 107 4.90 14.01 10.12
CA GLY A 107 4.12 14.64 11.19
C GLY A 107 2.65 14.90 10.85
N GLU A 108 2.24 14.74 9.59
CA GLU A 108 0.85 14.97 9.19
C GLU A 108 -0.09 13.90 9.78
N PRO A 109 -1.30 14.25 10.24
CA PRO A 109 -2.24 13.30 10.86
C PRO A 109 -2.58 12.10 9.97
N TYR A 110 -2.61 12.31 8.66
CA TYR A 110 -2.94 11.28 7.67
C TYR A 110 -1.73 10.41 7.29
N ALA A 111 -0.49 10.81 7.59
CA ALA A 111 0.69 10.06 7.18
C ALA A 111 0.72 8.62 7.71
N ALA A 112 0.30 8.44 8.97
CA ALA A 112 0.20 7.12 9.57
C ALA A 112 -0.95 6.29 8.95
N GLN A 113 -2.08 6.94 8.66
CA GLN A 113 -3.27 6.28 8.12
C GLN A 113 -3.02 5.73 6.72
N PHE A 114 -2.32 6.50 5.89
CA PHE A 114 -1.95 6.13 4.53
C PHE A 114 -0.61 5.37 4.47
N PHE A 115 -0.20 4.67 5.52
CA PHE A 115 0.93 3.76 5.39
C PHE A 115 0.51 2.46 4.67
N PRO A 116 1.24 2.00 3.64
CA PRO A 116 0.93 0.76 2.92
C PRO A 116 0.88 -0.48 3.83
N PRO A 117 0.14 -1.53 3.46
CA PRO A 117 -0.49 -1.77 2.15
C PRO A 117 -1.84 -1.06 1.99
N PHE A 118 -2.12 -0.47 0.82
CA PHE A 118 -3.38 0.26 0.61
C PHE A 118 -4.61 -0.63 0.36
N HIS A 119 -4.39 -1.83 -0.16
CA HIS A 119 -5.44 -2.81 -0.47
C HIS A 119 -4.87 -4.19 -0.74
N LEU A 120 -5.72 -5.17 -1.03
CA LEU A 120 -5.30 -6.54 -1.36
C LEU A 120 -4.45 -6.56 -2.65
N GLY A 121 -3.33 -7.29 -2.57
CA GLY A 121 -2.34 -7.37 -3.64
C GLY A 121 -1.46 -6.12 -3.79
N CYS A 122 -1.62 -5.10 -2.93
CA CYS A 122 -0.83 -3.88 -3.02
C CYS A 122 0.68 -4.19 -3.02
N ARG A 123 1.41 -3.49 -3.90
CA ARG A 123 2.87 -3.58 -4.05
C ARG A 123 3.54 -2.23 -3.84
N CYS A 124 2.88 -1.34 -3.11
CA CYS A 124 3.45 -0.07 -2.72
C CYS A 124 4.25 -0.23 -1.43
N THR A 125 5.37 0.48 -1.37
CA THR A 125 6.17 0.66 -0.16
C THR A 125 6.29 2.14 0.14
N MET A 126 6.52 2.48 1.40
CA MET A 126 6.80 3.85 1.81
C MET A 126 8.11 3.89 2.58
N TYR A 127 8.95 4.86 2.25
CA TYR A 127 10.24 5.06 2.91
C TYR A 127 10.44 6.53 3.22
N THR A 128 11.37 6.80 4.15
CA THR A 128 11.63 8.15 4.63
C THR A 128 12.61 8.88 3.72
N LEU A 129 12.48 10.20 3.62
CA LEU A 129 13.39 11.11 2.92
C LEU A 129 13.84 12.23 3.86
N SER A 130 15.11 12.59 3.75
CA SER A 130 15.64 13.85 4.30
C SER A 130 15.32 15.03 3.38
N GLU A 131 15.39 16.25 3.92
CA GLU A 131 15.32 17.48 3.12
C GLU A 131 16.35 17.50 1.97
N ARG A 132 17.54 16.94 2.20
CA ARG A 132 18.60 16.89 1.20
C ARG A 132 18.21 16.00 0.02
N GLU A 133 17.62 14.84 0.29
CA GLU A 133 17.15 13.93 -0.77
C GLU A 133 15.96 14.53 -1.52
N LEU A 134 15.02 15.16 -0.80
CA LEU A 134 13.89 15.87 -1.41
C LEU A 134 14.37 16.91 -2.44
N LYS A 135 15.35 17.75 -2.04
CA LYS A 135 15.97 18.77 -2.90
C LYS A 135 16.77 18.16 -4.05
N ARG A 136 17.57 17.12 -3.78
CA ARG A 136 18.40 16.43 -4.79
C ARG A 136 17.53 15.83 -5.90
N ASP A 137 16.45 15.16 -5.51
CA ASP A 137 15.58 14.41 -6.41
C ASP A 137 14.46 15.29 -7.01
N LYS A 138 14.47 16.60 -6.70
CA LYS A 138 13.49 17.61 -7.17
C LYS A 138 12.05 17.19 -6.88
N LEU A 139 11.84 16.56 -5.74
CA LEU A 139 10.54 16.13 -5.26
C LEU A 139 9.86 17.29 -4.54
N VAL A 140 8.53 17.32 -4.62
CA VAL A 140 7.70 18.32 -3.96
C VAL A 140 6.66 17.60 -3.13
N GLU A 141 6.41 18.12 -1.93
CA GLU A 141 5.32 17.68 -1.07
C GLU A 141 4.02 17.73 -1.85
N SER A 142 3.40 16.56 -2.00
CA SER A 142 2.19 16.40 -2.77
C SER A 142 1.50 15.13 -2.30
N TRP A 143 0.22 15.26 -2.01
CA TRP A 143 -0.67 14.15 -1.72
C TRP A 143 -1.90 14.24 -2.62
N PRO A 144 -2.37 13.14 -3.20
CA PRO A 144 -3.59 13.17 -3.99
C PRO A 144 -4.79 13.39 -3.06
N ASP A 145 -5.74 14.21 -3.50
CA ASP A 145 -7.02 14.41 -2.81
C ASP A 145 -7.95 13.22 -3.12
N ILE A 146 -7.62 12.08 -2.52
CA ILE A 146 -8.29 10.80 -2.72
C ILE A 146 -8.53 10.16 -1.36
N GLU A 147 -9.79 9.84 -1.09
CA GLU A 147 -10.15 9.01 0.05
C GLU A 147 -9.62 7.59 -0.14
N LEU A 148 -9.00 7.04 0.90
CA LEU A 148 -8.66 5.63 0.87
C LEU A 148 -9.95 4.81 0.85
N PRO A 149 -10.17 3.98 -0.18
CA PRO A 149 -11.28 3.06 -0.18
C PRO A 149 -11.14 2.09 1.01
N ASP A 150 -12.27 1.56 1.46
CA ASP A 150 -12.26 0.38 2.33
C ASP A 150 -11.47 -0.74 1.66
N LEU A 151 -10.80 -1.60 2.45
CA LEU A 151 -9.87 -2.61 1.96
C LEU A 151 -10.49 -3.47 0.85
N PHE A 152 -11.78 -3.76 0.99
CA PHE A 152 -12.54 -4.62 0.08
C PHE A 152 -13.26 -3.85 -1.04
N GLN A 153 -13.34 -2.53 -0.96
CA GLN A 153 -13.90 -1.68 -2.02
C GLN A 153 -12.84 -1.24 -3.03
N ALA A 154 -11.57 -1.36 -2.66
CA ALA A 154 -10.44 -1.08 -3.53
C ALA A 154 -10.28 -2.14 -4.63
N PRO A 155 -9.85 -1.75 -5.85
CA PRO A 155 -9.50 -2.72 -6.89
C PRO A 155 -8.35 -3.61 -6.42
N VAL A 156 -8.50 -4.92 -6.58
CA VAL A 156 -7.45 -5.89 -6.26
C VAL A 156 -6.30 -5.74 -7.25
N CYS A 157 -5.07 -5.57 -6.74
CA CYS A 157 -3.87 -5.75 -7.56
C CYS A 157 -3.70 -7.24 -7.82
N ILE A 158 -3.87 -7.68 -9.06
CA ILE A 158 -3.75 -9.08 -9.45
C ILE A 158 -2.26 -9.37 -9.64
N LEU A 159 -1.71 -10.29 -8.85
CA LEU A 159 -0.31 -10.71 -8.84
C LEU A 159 0.07 -11.60 -10.03
#